data_AF-A0A2S1H4L7-F1
#
_entry.id   AF-A0A2S1H4L7-F1
#
_cell.length_a   1.000
_cell.length_b   1.000
_cell.length_c   1.000
_cell.angle_alpha   90.00
_cell.angle_beta   90.00
_cell.angle_gamma   90.00
#
_symmetry.space_group_name_H-M   'P 1'
#
loop_
_entity.id
_entity.type
_entity.pdbx_description
1 polymer ?
#
loop_
_entity_poly.entity_id
_entity_poly.type
_entity_poly.pdbx_seq_one_letter_code
_entity_poly.pdbx_strand_id
1 'polypeptide(L)'
;MGLKDILGKLAKRAIEEAPNLMAKAAAEASKRQVEFEKRSPSNSSSFRQKQGEKTYGGFTLDQWDKRWMRLGKLEDLTVENLKPYNKSIGLYKATENGTVKYIGRAIEYNNGGFRKRLRDYVRPSDSGRTHQSGQSMKANAVNLVISILIVGNSAAQVETVKELEKAMIQRYGSVSEIWNVQRN
;
A
#
# COMPACT_ATOMS: atom_id res chain seq x y z
N MET A 1 24.80 53.40 32.46
CA MET A 1 23.74 52.58 31.83
C MET A 1 24.05 51.14 32.15
N GLY A 2 23.22 50.46 32.96
CA GLY A 2 23.55 49.14 33.48
C GLY A 2 23.26 48.02 32.47
N LEU A 3 23.99 46.91 32.53
CA LEU A 3 23.78 45.74 31.67
C LEU A 3 22.30 45.26 31.67
N LYS A 4 21.62 45.43 32.81
CA LYS A 4 20.19 45.12 33.00
C LYS A 4 19.25 46.01 32.16
N ASP A 5 19.61 47.28 31.96
CA ASP A 5 18.81 48.22 31.16
C ASP A 5 18.88 47.89 29.66
N ILE A 6 20.04 47.41 29.21
CA ILE A 6 20.27 47.00 27.82
C ILE A 6 19.47 45.73 27.52
N LEU A 7 19.52 44.75 28.42
CA LEU A 7 18.75 43.49 28.31
C LEU A 7 17.24 43.73 28.35
N GLY A 8 16.76 44.62 29.22
CA GLY A 8 15.34 44.97 29.29
C GLY A 8 14.82 45.62 28.01
N LYS A 9 15.62 46.50 27.37
CA LYS A 9 15.26 47.13 26.09
C LYS A 9 15.25 46.14 24.93
N LEU A 10 16.18 45.19 24.91
CA LEU A 10 16.23 44.11 23.91
C LEU A 10 15.02 43.16 24.02
N ALA A 11 14.67 42.74 25.23
CA ALA A 11 13.51 41.88 25.47
C ALA A 11 12.20 42.57 25.06
N LYS A 12 12.05 43.88 25.36
CA LYS A 12 10.85 44.64 24.98
C LYS A 12 10.71 44.78 23.46
N ARG A 13 11.80 45.06 22.73
CA ARG A 13 11.81 45.07 21.26
C ARG A 13 11.44 43.72 20.65
N ALA A 14 11.99 42.63 21.19
CA ALA A 14 11.68 41.29 20.68
C ALA A 14 10.19 40.93 20.84
N ILE A 15 9.56 41.34 21.94
CA ILE A 15 8.13 41.11 22.18
C ILE A 15 7.25 41.99 21.26
N GLU A 16 7.63 43.24 21.02
CA GLU A 16 6.89 44.17 20.15
C GLU A 16 7.03 43.81 18.66
N GLU A 17 8.15 43.24 18.23
CA GLU A 17 8.42 42.90 16.82
C GLU A 17 7.97 41.48 16.43
N ALA A 18 7.80 40.56 17.39
CA ALA A 18 7.39 39.17 17.13
C ALA A 18 6.07 39.03 16.35
N PRO A 19 5.00 39.82 16.60
CA PRO A 19 3.75 39.70 15.84
C PRO A 19 3.92 40.07 14.36
N ASN A 20 4.75 41.08 14.07
CA ASN A 20 5.01 41.52 12.71
C ASN A 20 5.88 40.51 11.93
N LEU A 21 6.82 39.86 12.59
CA LEU A 21 7.62 38.78 12.00
C LEU A 21 6.76 37.55 11.68
N MET A 22 5.87 37.16 12.60
CA MET A 22 4.93 36.06 12.38
C MET A 22 3.94 36.35 11.24
N ALA A 23 3.41 37.58 11.17
CA ALA A 23 2.51 37.99 10.10
C ALA A 23 3.20 37.96 8.72
N LYS A 24 4.46 38.40 8.65
CA LYS A 24 5.28 38.32 7.41
C LYS A 24 5.56 36.88 7.00
N ALA A 25 5.92 36.01 7.95
CA ALA A 25 6.17 34.59 7.68
C ALA A 25 4.90 33.85 7.21
N ALA A 26 3.74 34.15 7.81
CA ALA A 26 2.46 33.59 7.39
C ALA A 26 2.07 34.04 5.97
N ALA A 27 2.24 35.33 5.66
CA ALA A 27 1.96 35.86 4.32
C ALA A 27 2.88 35.26 3.25
N GLU A 28 4.14 35.01 3.57
CA GLU A 28 5.08 34.35 2.66
C GLU A 28 4.74 32.86 2.46
N ALA A 29 4.36 32.15 3.53
CA ALA A 29 3.92 30.76 3.45
C ALA A 29 2.65 30.61 2.60
N SER A 30 1.67 31.50 2.76
CA SER A 30 0.45 31.51 1.92
C SER A 30 0.76 31.81 0.45
N LYS A 31 1.69 32.74 0.16
CA LYS A 31 2.13 32.99 -1.22
C LYS A 31 2.80 31.76 -1.84
N ARG A 32 3.63 31.04 -1.07
CA ARG A 32 4.28 29.80 -1.53
C ARG A 32 3.28 28.67 -1.76
N GLN A 33 2.22 28.56 -0.96
CA GLN A 33 1.14 27.59 -1.21
C GLN A 33 0.39 27.90 -2.49
N VAL A 34 0.01 29.17 -2.71
CA VAL A 34 -0.67 29.59 -3.95
C VAL A 34 0.22 29.42 -5.18
N GLU A 35 1.53 29.67 -5.07
CA GLU A 35 2.47 29.43 -6.17
C GLU A 35 2.71 27.94 -6.44
N PHE A 36 2.72 27.11 -5.40
CA PHE A 36 2.77 25.64 -5.52
C PHE A 36 1.51 25.07 -6.17
N GLU A 37 0.33 25.63 -5.88
CA GLU A 37 -0.92 25.26 -6.55
C GLU A 37 -0.95 25.71 -8.02
N LYS A 38 -0.36 26.87 -8.34
CA LYS A 38 -0.24 27.36 -9.74
C LYS A 38 0.82 26.61 -10.56
N ARG A 39 1.86 26.08 -9.91
CA ARG A 39 2.95 25.31 -10.54
C ARG A 39 2.70 23.81 -10.56
N SER A 40 1.77 23.31 -9.76
CA SER A 40 1.20 21.99 -9.97
C SER A 40 0.42 22.08 -11.28
N PRO A 41 0.86 21.43 -12.37
CA PRO A 41 -0.02 21.27 -13.51
C PRO A 41 -1.26 20.63 -12.94
N SER A 42 -2.41 21.25 -13.15
CA SER A 42 -3.67 20.54 -13.15
C SER A 42 -3.57 19.47 -14.23
N ASN A 43 -2.86 18.38 -13.91
CA ASN A 43 -3.04 17.08 -14.50
C ASN A 43 -4.39 16.57 -13.97
N SER A 44 -5.45 17.32 -14.25
CA SER A 44 -6.58 16.74 -14.94
C SER A 44 -6.06 16.26 -16.30
N SER A 45 -5.17 15.26 -16.29
CA SER A 45 -5.23 14.23 -17.28
C SER A 45 -6.64 13.70 -17.11
N SER A 46 -7.55 14.28 -17.90
CA SER A 46 -8.62 13.54 -18.48
C SER A 46 -7.99 12.22 -18.90
N PHE A 47 -8.09 11.23 -18.03
CA PHE A 47 -8.08 9.84 -18.41
C PHE A 47 -9.19 9.81 -19.44
N ARG A 48 -8.84 10.03 -20.72
CA ARG A 48 -9.53 9.42 -21.83
C ARG A 48 -9.49 7.96 -21.47
N GLN A 49 -10.50 7.50 -20.72
CA GLN A 49 -10.84 6.11 -20.68
C GLN A 49 -10.94 5.76 -22.15
N LYS A 50 -9.97 4.98 -22.64
CA LYS A 50 -10.14 4.30 -23.91
C LYS A 50 -11.46 3.56 -23.73
N GLN A 51 -12.49 4.00 -24.46
CA GLN A 51 -13.83 3.44 -24.32
C GLN A 51 -13.72 1.91 -24.41
N GLY A 52 -14.13 1.21 -23.35
CA GLY A 52 -14.16 -0.26 -23.30
C GLY A 52 -13.07 -0.95 -22.48
N GLU A 53 -12.09 -0.26 -21.87
CA GLU A 53 -11.13 -0.95 -21.00
C GLU A 53 -11.79 -1.36 -19.67
N LYS A 54 -11.79 -2.67 -19.37
CA LYS A 54 -12.39 -3.20 -18.14
C LYS A 54 -11.67 -2.65 -16.90
N THR A 55 -12.46 -2.18 -15.93
CA THR A 55 -11.97 -1.68 -14.64
C THR A 55 -12.40 -2.57 -13.49
N TYR A 56 -11.66 -2.49 -12.39
CA TYR A 56 -11.89 -3.23 -11.15
C TYR A 56 -11.85 -2.21 -10.01
N GLY A 57 -13.01 -1.85 -9.45
CA GLY A 57 -13.08 -0.83 -8.40
C GLY A 57 -12.55 0.54 -8.84
N GLY A 58 -12.80 0.93 -10.10
CA GLY A 58 -12.42 2.24 -10.65
C GLY A 58 -11.02 2.33 -11.24
N PHE A 59 -10.21 1.26 -11.19
CA PHE A 59 -8.88 1.24 -11.81
C PHE A 59 -8.77 0.14 -12.88
N THR A 60 -7.99 0.38 -13.93
CA THR A 60 -7.63 -0.64 -14.92
C THR A 60 -6.66 -1.65 -14.33
N LEU A 61 -6.50 -2.80 -15.00
CA LEU A 61 -5.57 -3.84 -14.54
C LEU A 61 -4.11 -3.31 -14.50
N ASP A 62 -3.71 -2.47 -15.45
CA ASP A 62 -2.38 -1.84 -15.50
C ASP A 62 -2.14 -0.88 -14.35
N GLN A 63 -3.17 -0.12 -13.97
CA GLN A 63 -3.08 0.79 -12.83
C GLN A 63 -2.95 0.03 -11.52
N TRP A 64 -3.65 -1.11 -11.38
CA TRP A 64 -3.49 -1.99 -10.24
C TRP A 64 -2.09 -2.61 -10.19
N ASP A 65 -1.55 -3.02 -11.33
CA ASP A 65 -0.26 -3.70 -11.37
C ASP A 65 0.92 -2.81 -10.94
N LYS A 66 0.76 -1.48 -11.03
CA LYS A 66 1.77 -0.53 -10.55
C LYS A 66 1.72 -0.28 -9.03
N ARG A 67 0.77 -0.90 -8.31
CA ARG A 67 0.48 -0.62 -6.89
C ARG A 67 0.92 -1.73 -5.93
N TRP A 68 1.67 -2.72 -6.41
CA TRP A 68 2.24 -3.75 -5.54
C TRP A 68 3.23 -3.13 -4.55
N MET A 69 3.00 -3.38 -3.25
CA MET A 69 3.93 -3.06 -2.17
C MET A 69 4.69 -4.33 -1.76
N ARG A 70 6.02 -4.30 -1.91
CA ARG A 70 6.88 -5.38 -1.45
C ARG A 70 6.97 -5.38 0.09
N LEU A 71 6.74 -6.53 0.71
CA LEU A 71 6.84 -6.70 2.17
C LEU A 71 8.15 -7.35 2.61
N GLY A 72 8.72 -8.24 1.82
CA GLY A 72 9.92 -9.01 2.19
C GLY A 72 9.76 -10.50 1.93
N LYS A 73 10.67 -11.34 2.46
CA LYS A 73 10.56 -12.79 2.37
C LYS A 73 9.42 -13.31 3.24
N LEU A 74 8.71 -14.34 2.79
CA LEU A 74 7.55 -14.89 3.49
C LEU A 74 7.88 -15.36 4.91
N GLU A 75 9.00 -16.06 5.09
CA GLU A 75 9.43 -16.56 6.41
C GLU A 75 9.73 -15.44 7.42
N ASP A 76 10.25 -14.31 6.93
CA ASP A 76 10.67 -13.17 7.75
C ASP A 76 9.49 -12.28 8.17
N LEU A 77 8.29 -12.49 7.61
CA LEU A 77 7.12 -11.69 7.94
C LEU A 77 6.60 -11.99 9.35
N THR A 78 6.94 -11.10 10.28
CA THR A 78 6.47 -11.12 11.67
C THR A 78 5.04 -10.57 11.81
N VAL A 79 4.46 -10.71 13.00
CA VAL A 79 3.15 -10.14 13.32
C VAL A 79 3.21 -8.61 13.28
N GLU A 80 4.32 -8.05 13.71
CA GLU A 80 4.61 -6.63 13.79
C GLU A 80 4.66 -6.01 12.39
N ASN A 81 5.33 -6.67 11.43
CA ASN A 81 5.36 -6.24 10.04
C ASN A 81 3.96 -6.20 9.41
N LEU A 82 3.06 -7.09 9.85
CA LEU A 82 1.73 -7.28 9.27
C LEU A 82 0.61 -6.57 10.04
N LYS A 83 0.89 -6.02 11.22
CA LYS A 83 -0.08 -5.31 12.07
C LYS A 83 -0.80 -4.17 11.34
N PRO A 84 -0.13 -3.34 10.51
CA PRO A 84 -0.80 -2.28 9.74
C PRO A 84 -1.87 -2.80 8.76
N TYR A 85 -1.77 -4.07 8.35
CA TYR A 85 -2.61 -4.66 7.31
C TYR A 85 -3.66 -5.64 7.87
N ASN A 86 -3.94 -5.60 9.18
CA ASN A 86 -4.85 -6.57 9.81
C ASN A 86 -6.30 -6.44 9.33
N LYS A 87 -6.75 -5.24 8.94
CA LYS A 87 -8.10 -5.02 8.40
C LYS A 87 -8.12 -4.81 6.89
N SER A 88 -6.95 -4.82 6.26
CA SER A 88 -6.82 -4.60 4.83
C SER A 88 -7.13 -5.87 4.05
N ILE A 89 -7.82 -5.70 2.93
CA ILE A 89 -8.15 -6.76 1.98
C ILE A 89 -7.60 -6.43 0.60
N GLY A 90 -7.35 -7.46 -0.18
CA GLY A 90 -6.75 -7.35 -1.50
C GLY A 90 -6.04 -8.62 -1.92
N LEU A 91 -4.99 -8.46 -2.71
CA LEU A 91 -4.20 -9.54 -3.26
C LEU A 91 -2.80 -9.58 -2.65
N TYR A 92 -2.23 -10.76 -2.55
CA TYR A 92 -0.81 -10.96 -2.30
C TYR A 92 -0.22 -11.81 -3.41
N LYS A 93 1.03 -11.53 -3.74
CA LYS A 93 1.79 -12.19 -4.80
C LYS A 93 3.09 -12.71 -4.20
N ALA A 94 3.39 -13.99 -4.43
CA ALA A 94 4.64 -14.61 -4.08
C ALA A 94 5.52 -14.72 -5.33
N THR A 95 6.75 -14.24 -5.22
CA THR A 95 7.74 -14.28 -6.30
C THR A 95 9.02 -14.97 -5.86
N GLU A 96 9.58 -15.78 -6.74
CA GLU A 96 10.89 -16.41 -6.59
C GLU A 96 11.75 -15.98 -7.77
N ASN A 97 12.92 -15.39 -7.49
CA ASN A 97 13.85 -14.88 -8.52
C ASN A 97 13.19 -13.97 -9.58
N GLY A 98 12.23 -13.14 -9.17
CA GLY A 98 11.48 -12.24 -10.05
C GLY A 98 10.28 -12.88 -10.76
N THR A 99 10.15 -14.20 -10.73
CA THR A 99 9.04 -14.94 -11.35
C THR A 99 7.89 -15.08 -10.37
N VAL A 100 6.67 -14.82 -10.83
CA VAL A 100 5.45 -15.00 -10.02
C VAL A 100 5.16 -16.49 -9.89
N LYS A 101 5.11 -16.97 -8.64
CA LYS A 101 4.79 -18.38 -8.33
C LYS A 101 3.38 -18.54 -7.81
N TYR A 102 2.81 -17.52 -7.19
CA TYR A 102 1.46 -17.60 -6.64
C TYR A 102 0.81 -16.23 -6.48
N ILE A 103 -0.49 -16.15 -6.72
CA ILE A 103 -1.34 -15.00 -6.39
C ILE A 103 -2.51 -15.51 -5.57
N GLY A 104 -2.75 -14.92 -4.41
CA GLY A 104 -3.91 -15.23 -3.60
C GLY A 104 -4.60 -13.99 -3.07
N ARG A 105 -5.80 -14.17 -2.55
CA ARG A 105 -6.60 -13.10 -1.93
C ARG A 105 -6.63 -13.16 -0.41
N ALA A 106 -6.74 -12.00 0.22
CA ALA A 106 -7.11 -11.84 1.62
C ALA A 106 -8.38 -11.00 1.70
N ILE A 107 -9.50 -11.58 2.12
CA ILE A 107 -10.83 -10.92 2.15
C ILE A 107 -11.46 -10.86 3.55
N GLU A 108 -10.84 -11.50 4.54
CA GLU A 108 -11.37 -11.61 5.90
C GLU A 108 -11.00 -10.38 6.75
N TYR A 109 -11.48 -9.19 6.38
CA TYR A 109 -11.13 -7.90 7.02
C TYR A 109 -11.44 -7.85 8.54
N ASN A 110 -12.50 -8.53 8.99
CA ASN A 110 -12.85 -8.64 10.42
C ASN A 110 -12.05 -9.71 11.17
N ASN A 111 -11.33 -10.58 10.46
CA ASN A 111 -10.59 -11.70 11.03
C ASN A 111 -9.09 -11.64 10.64
N GLY A 112 -8.53 -10.44 10.58
CA GLY A 112 -7.09 -10.26 10.44
C GLY A 112 -6.55 -10.16 9.01
N GLY A 113 -7.40 -10.15 7.97
CA GLY A 113 -7.02 -9.70 6.62
C GLY A 113 -5.74 -10.35 6.08
N PHE A 114 -4.83 -9.52 5.57
CA PHE A 114 -3.51 -9.99 5.11
C PHE A 114 -2.69 -10.67 6.22
N ARG A 115 -2.72 -10.14 7.45
CA ARG A 115 -1.98 -10.71 8.59
C ARG A 115 -2.38 -12.16 8.82
N LYS A 116 -3.67 -12.46 8.90
CA LYS A 116 -4.15 -13.84 9.08
C LYS A 116 -3.65 -14.71 7.93
N ARG A 117 -3.95 -14.30 6.69
CA ARG A 117 -3.71 -15.09 5.49
C ARG A 117 -2.23 -15.41 5.26
N LEU A 118 -1.35 -14.42 5.40
CA LEU A 118 0.09 -14.62 5.21
C LEU A 118 0.70 -15.46 6.34
N ARG A 119 0.24 -15.27 7.59
CA ARG A 119 0.70 -16.08 8.71
C ARG A 119 0.27 -17.54 8.61
N ASP A 120 -0.87 -17.85 8.00
CA ASP A 120 -1.33 -19.24 7.84
C ASP A 120 -0.29 -20.12 7.12
N TYR A 121 0.52 -19.55 6.22
CA TYR A 121 1.59 -20.27 5.53
C TYR A 121 2.82 -20.55 6.37
N VAL A 122 3.08 -19.81 7.45
CA VAL A 122 4.33 -19.92 8.22
C VAL A 122 4.16 -20.44 9.64
N ARG A 123 2.92 -20.50 10.16
CA ARG A 123 2.58 -21.16 11.45
C ARG A 123 3.10 -22.61 11.49
N PRO A 124 3.10 -23.30 12.63
CA PRO A 124 3.43 -24.73 12.68
C PRO A 124 2.23 -25.65 12.38
N SER A 125 0.99 -25.24 12.66
CA SER A 125 -0.22 -26.08 12.50
C SER A 125 -0.64 -26.34 11.04
N ASP A 126 -1.17 -27.54 10.76
CA ASP A 126 -1.51 -28.01 9.41
C ASP A 126 -2.88 -27.58 8.86
N SER A 127 -3.73 -26.95 9.68
CA SER A 127 -5.15 -26.71 9.35
C SER A 127 -5.40 -25.78 8.14
N GLY A 128 -4.37 -25.18 7.54
CA GLY A 128 -4.45 -24.36 6.32
C GLY A 128 -3.70 -24.93 5.10
N ARG A 129 -3.18 -26.16 5.18
CA ARG A 129 -2.20 -26.74 4.21
C ARG A 129 -2.73 -27.92 3.42
N THR A 130 -4.02 -28.12 3.40
CA THR A 130 -4.64 -29.25 2.69
C THR A 130 -4.59 -29.07 1.17
N HIS A 131 -4.33 -27.85 0.69
CA HIS A 131 -4.22 -27.56 -0.74
C HIS A 131 -2.77 -27.47 -1.21
N GLN A 132 -2.50 -27.99 -2.41
CA GLN A 132 -1.18 -28.04 -3.04
C GLN A 132 -0.47 -26.68 -3.04
N SER A 133 -1.16 -25.60 -3.37
CA SER A 133 -0.58 -24.25 -3.37
C SER A 133 -0.13 -23.79 -1.98
N GLY A 134 -0.85 -24.17 -0.91
CA GLY A 134 -0.46 -23.87 0.46
C GLY A 134 0.77 -24.66 0.91
N GLN A 135 0.90 -25.91 0.46
CA GLN A 135 2.09 -26.73 0.69
C GLN A 135 3.31 -26.14 -0.03
N SER A 136 3.16 -25.77 -1.31
CA SER A 136 4.24 -25.13 -2.07
C SER A 136 4.69 -23.80 -1.45
N MET A 137 3.76 -22.97 -0.99
CA MET A 137 4.06 -21.72 -0.27
C MET A 137 4.87 -21.96 1.01
N LYS A 138 4.49 -22.96 1.82
CA LYS A 138 5.23 -23.30 3.06
C LYS A 138 6.62 -23.84 2.74
N ALA A 139 6.71 -24.81 1.82
CA ALA A 139 7.96 -25.48 1.47
C ALA A 139 9.02 -24.51 0.91
N ASN A 140 8.58 -23.44 0.24
CA ASN A 140 9.45 -22.45 -0.37
C ASN A 140 9.50 -21.11 0.38
N ALA A 141 9.02 -21.04 1.62
CA ALA A 141 8.85 -19.77 2.34
C ALA A 141 10.15 -18.93 2.47
N VAL A 142 11.32 -19.59 2.51
CA VAL A 142 12.67 -18.99 2.52
C VAL A 142 12.99 -18.18 1.24
N ASN A 143 12.46 -18.64 0.11
CA ASN A 143 12.80 -18.13 -1.22
C ASN A 143 11.73 -17.16 -1.75
N LEU A 144 10.53 -17.20 -1.19
CA LEU A 144 9.40 -16.41 -1.67
C LEU A 144 9.41 -15.00 -1.11
N VAL A 145 9.52 -14.02 -2.01
CA VAL A 145 9.26 -12.61 -1.70
C VAL A 145 7.76 -12.34 -1.86
N ILE A 146 7.17 -11.73 -0.84
CA ILE A 146 5.76 -11.34 -0.81
C ILE A 146 5.61 -9.87 -1.16
N SER A 147 4.66 -9.60 -2.05
CA SER A 147 4.10 -8.27 -2.28
C SER A 147 2.60 -8.28 -2.06
N ILE A 148 2.03 -7.17 -1.60
CA ILE A 148 0.59 -6.99 -1.41
C ILE A 148 0.05 -5.86 -2.28
N LEU A 149 -1.23 -5.95 -2.62
CA LEU A 149 -2.00 -4.93 -3.29
C LEU A 149 -3.27 -4.73 -2.48
N ILE A 150 -3.39 -3.56 -1.86
CA ILE A 150 -4.51 -3.20 -0.98
C ILE A 150 -5.64 -2.63 -1.84
N VAL A 151 -6.82 -3.25 -1.76
CA VAL A 151 -8.02 -2.81 -2.47
C VAL A 151 -8.97 -2.05 -1.54
N GLY A 152 -9.06 -2.46 -0.27
CA GLY A 152 -9.94 -1.82 0.70
C GLY A 152 -9.85 -2.46 2.07
N ASN A 153 -10.88 -2.24 2.90
CA ASN A 153 -10.96 -2.73 4.28
C ASN A 153 -12.41 -3.07 4.70
N SER A 154 -13.30 -3.33 3.74
CA SER A 154 -14.71 -3.59 4.01
C SER A 154 -15.31 -4.65 3.08
N ALA A 155 -16.53 -5.11 3.39
CA ALA A 155 -17.26 -6.05 2.53
C ALA A 155 -17.52 -5.52 1.12
N ALA A 156 -17.67 -4.19 0.96
CA ALA A 156 -18.00 -3.57 -0.33
C ALA A 156 -16.94 -3.82 -1.42
N GLN A 157 -15.68 -4.05 -1.04
CA GLN A 157 -14.60 -4.31 -2.01
C GLN A 157 -14.33 -5.81 -2.25
N VAL A 158 -15.02 -6.73 -1.56
CA VAL A 158 -14.73 -8.16 -1.64
C VAL A 158 -14.90 -8.70 -3.06
N GLU A 159 -15.94 -8.27 -3.77
CA GLU A 159 -16.16 -8.75 -5.14
C GLU A 159 -15.09 -8.22 -6.10
N THR A 160 -14.70 -6.95 -5.96
CA THR A 160 -13.56 -6.38 -6.69
C THR A 160 -12.28 -7.18 -6.47
N VAL A 161 -12.00 -7.62 -5.23
CA VAL A 161 -10.81 -8.44 -4.94
C VAL A 161 -10.86 -9.78 -5.70
N LYS A 162 -12.01 -10.45 -5.75
CA LYS A 162 -12.15 -11.73 -6.46
C LYS A 162 -11.98 -11.58 -7.97
N GLU A 163 -12.60 -10.56 -8.56
CA GLU A 163 -12.48 -10.30 -9.99
C GLU A 163 -11.05 -9.91 -10.37
N LEU A 164 -10.41 -9.07 -9.54
CA LEU A 164 -9.03 -8.65 -9.74
C LEU A 164 -8.06 -9.83 -9.59
N GLU A 165 -8.31 -10.75 -8.66
CA GLU A 165 -7.51 -11.98 -8.51
C GLU A 165 -7.51 -12.79 -9.82
N LYS A 166 -8.69 -13.06 -10.39
CA LYS A 166 -8.80 -13.80 -11.66
C LYS A 166 -8.02 -13.11 -12.77
N ALA A 167 -8.18 -11.79 -12.90
CA ALA A 167 -7.51 -11.00 -13.92
C ALA A 167 -5.98 -10.99 -13.76
N MET A 168 -5.49 -10.86 -12.53
CA MET A 168 -4.06 -10.89 -12.23
C MET A 168 -3.47 -12.29 -12.44
N ILE A 169 -4.16 -13.36 -12.05
CA ILE A 169 -3.73 -14.73 -12.35
C ILE A 169 -3.63 -14.93 -13.87
N GLN A 170 -4.62 -14.49 -14.64
CA GLN A 170 -4.55 -14.59 -16.10
C GLN A 170 -3.36 -13.81 -16.68
N ARG A 171 -3.13 -12.59 -16.21
CA ARG A 171 -2.00 -11.75 -16.64
C ARG A 171 -0.64 -12.38 -16.38
N TYR A 172 -0.44 -12.94 -15.19
CA TYR A 172 0.86 -13.50 -14.79
C TYR A 172 1.03 -14.99 -15.16
N GLY A 173 -0.06 -15.75 -15.19
CA GLY A 173 -0.08 -17.18 -15.51
C GLY A 173 0.27 -17.48 -16.96
N SER A 174 0.05 -16.54 -17.89
CA SER A 174 0.52 -16.70 -19.28
C SER A 174 2.05 -16.65 -19.42
N VAL A 175 2.78 -16.22 -18.39
CA VAL A 175 4.24 -15.98 -18.46
C VAL A 175 5.02 -16.84 -17.46
N SER A 176 4.37 -17.51 -16.51
CA SER A 176 5.04 -18.18 -15.39
C SER A 176 4.36 -19.48 -14.95
N GLU A 177 5.16 -20.41 -14.42
CA GLU A 177 4.70 -21.64 -13.72
C GLU A 177 4.00 -21.27 -12.39
N ILE A 178 2.81 -20.69 -12.49
CA ILE A 178 2.05 -20.27 -11.33
C ILE A 178 1.36 -21.49 -10.69
N TRP A 179 1.44 -21.60 -9.35
CA TRP A 179 0.83 -22.68 -8.57
C TRP A 179 -0.69 -22.51 -8.38
N ASN A 180 -1.28 -21.51 -9.02
CA ASN A 180 -2.72 -21.30 -9.04
C ASN A 180 -3.39 -22.34 -9.94
N VAL A 181 -4.02 -23.35 -9.35
CA VAL A 181 -4.88 -24.28 -10.08
C VAL A 181 -6.18 -23.54 -10.41
N GLN A 182 -6.37 -23.12 -11.66
CA GLN A 182 -7.67 -22.66 -12.14
C GLN A 182 -8.53 -23.91 -12.41
N ARG A 183 -9.54 -24.15 -11.56
CA ARG A 183 -10.63 -25.06 -11.93
C ARG A 183 -11.63 -24.21 -12.70
N ASN A 184 -11.77 -24.49 -13.99
CA ASN A 184 -12.83 -23.95 -14.85
C ASN A 184 -14.21 -24.36 -14.31
#